data_AF-A0A935JDC8-F1
#
_entry.id   AF-A0A935JDC8-F1
#
_cell.length_a   1.000
_cell.length_b   1.000
_cell.length_c   1.000
_cell.angle_alpha   90.00
_cell.angle_beta   90.00
_cell.angle_gamma   90.00
#
_symmetry.space_group_name_H-M   'P 1'
#
loop_
_entity.id
_entity.type
_entity.pdbx_description
1 polymer ?
#
loop_
_entity_poly.entity_id
_entity_poly.type
_entity_poly.pdbx_seq_one_letter_code
_entity_poly.pdbx_strand_id
1 'polypeptide(L)'
;MSMDMSNREFLLNIILNNYEDKYQIIFMTHQRGLFEDAKKTIQQHYIQKSKDGGQTNTEIQNIEWSNYWQALEMYEGENENGIPIPQILTSGSPLQKAVFYFKENIDYSACGNNLRSALEEFFREFIPKNHFRDDKGNPTDEKNLMLHELLQQAKKYFTLVGFDIKPLDLLDRYRLQALNRASHYNPTTEFYKKELNEIFILIQLLKQNRIIPILKADKKIQLEIKTTEGQLFSYEAKLLDDINVYNRNDGTPNYFVATDKISIVYTQCLIDGKIRKSGQRGVGTLTSVYQGLINYINIAGTAIVEADVLKVFKDENGKTLEQLK
;
A
#
# COMPACT_ATOMS: atom_id res chain seq x y z
N MET A 1 19.80 23.15 6.73
CA MET A 1 21.13 22.57 6.43
C MET A 1 21.07 21.84 5.11
N SER A 2 22.05 22.00 4.24
CA SER A 2 22.09 21.32 2.92
C SER A 2 22.74 19.93 3.05
N MET A 3 22.07 19.01 3.75
CA MET A 3 22.49 17.60 3.82
C MET A 3 21.71 16.80 2.80
N ASP A 4 22.39 15.90 2.08
CA ASP A 4 21.76 14.90 1.23
C ASP A 4 21.02 13.82 2.05
N MET A 5 20.22 12.98 1.37
CA MET A 5 19.36 12.01 2.03
C MET A 5 20.15 10.94 2.81
N SER A 6 21.28 10.50 2.26
CA SER A 6 22.17 9.50 2.86
C SER A 6 22.75 9.97 4.20
N ASN A 7 23.22 11.23 4.25
CA ASN A 7 23.77 11.79 5.48
C ASN A 7 22.69 12.08 6.52
N ARG A 8 21.46 12.43 6.10
CA ARG A 8 20.31 12.59 7.02
C ARG A 8 19.99 11.28 7.73
N GLU A 9 19.88 10.19 6.97
CA GLU A 9 19.57 8.87 7.52
C GLU A 9 20.65 8.39 8.50
N PHE A 10 21.93 8.53 8.13
CA PHE A 10 23.05 8.20 9.01
C PHE A 10 23.03 8.97 10.33
N LEU A 11 22.80 10.29 10.28
CA LEU A 11 22.72 11.13 11.47
C LEU A 11 21.55 10.74 12.37
N LEU A 12 20.37 10.53 11.81
CA LEU A 12 19.19 10.10 12.57
C LEU A 12 19.41 8.75 13.25
N ASN A 13 20.03 7.81 12.54
CA ASN A 13 20.38 6.49 13.10
C ASN A 13 21.38 6.61 14.26
N ILE A 14 22.38 7.49 14.17
CA ILE A 14 23.29 7.75 15.29
C ILE A 14 22.52 8.28 16.51
N ILE A 15 21.64 9.27 16.29
CA ILE A 15 20.84 9.88 17.35
C ILE A 15 19.99 8.81 18.05
N LEU A 16 19.26 8.01 17.27
CA LEU A 16 18.33 7.01 17.79
C LEU A 16 19.03 5.80 18.43
N ASN A 17 20.14 5.33 17.87
CA ASN A 17 20.80 4.13 18.38
C ASN A 17 21.73 4.41 19.57
N ASN A 18 22.36 5.60 19.62
CA ASN A 18 23.46 5.84 20.57
C ASN A 18 23.09 6.81 21.70
N TYR A 19 22.11 7.69 21.46
CA TYR A 19 21.81 8.84 22.32
C TYR A 19 20.39 8.88 22.87
N GLU A 20 19.41 8.28 22.18
CA GLU A 20 17.99 8.24 22.59
C GLU A 20 17.79 7.81 24.05
N ASP A 21 18.41 6.71 24.46
CA ASP A 21 18.23 6.17 25.82
C ASP A 21 18.98 6.97 26.90
N LYS A 22 19.78 7.97 26.52
CA LYS A 22 20.69 8.71 27.42
C LYS A 22 20.32 10.18 27.60
N TYR A 23 19.61 10.77 26.65
CA TYR A 23 19.37 12.22 26.62
C TYR A 23 17.93 12.53 26.23
N GLN A 24 17.40 13.64 26.75
CA GLN A 24 16.21 14.26 26.16
C GLN A 24 16.61 14.92 24.84
N ILE A 25 15.96 14.54 23.75
CA ILE A 25 16.32 15.02 22.41
C ILE A 25 15.26 15.98 21.90
N ILE A 26 15.70 17.16 21.47
CA ILE A 26 14.86 18.15 20.78
C ILE A 26 15.45 18.33 19.38
N PHE A 27 14.73 17.84 18.37
CA PHE A 27 15.14 17.96 16.98
C PHE A 27 14.33 19.04 16.26
N MET A 28 14.98 20.14 15.88
CA MET A 28 14.32 21.29 15.21
C MET A 28 14.82 21.43 13.78
N THR A 29 13.90 21.68 12.85
CA THR A 29 14.22 21.97 11.45
C THR A 29 13.18 22.91 10.84
N HIS A 30 13.62 23.80 9.96
CA HIS A 30 12.75 24.62 9.11
C HIS A 30 12.43 23.95 7.76
N GLN A 31 13.09 22.83 7.44
CA GLN A 31 12.90 22.12 6.18
C GLN A 31 11.84 21.04 6.33
N ARG A 32 10.71 21.18 5.62
CA ARG A 32 9.61 20.19 5.65
C ARG A 32 10.06 18.79 5.28
N GLY A 33 10.91 18.65 4.26
CA GLY A 33 11.44 17.35 3.84
C GLY A 33 12.19 16.63 4.97
N LEU A 34 13.13 17.32 5.64
CA LEU A 34 13.88 16.75 6.75
C LEU A 34 12.99 16.42 7.97
N PHE A 35 11.94 17.22 8.20
CA PHE A 35 10.97 16.94 9.26
C PHE A 35 10.23 15.62 9.02
N GLU A 36 9.72 15.41 7.80
CA GLU A 36 9.02 14.17 7.43
C GLU A 36 9.98 12.97 7.39
N ASP A 37 11.19 13.15 6.86
CA ASP A 37 12.24 12.12 6.86
C ASP A 37 12.53 11.67 8.30
N ALA A 38 12.80 12.62 9.21
CA ALA A 38 13.09 12.33 10.61
C ALA A 38 11.93 11.62 11.31
N LYS A 39 10.69 12.14 11.14
CA LYS A 39 9.49 11.52 11.70
C LYS A 39 9.34 10.07 11.23
N LYS A 40 9.54 9.80 9.94
CA LYS A 40 9.46 8.46 9.35
C LYS A 40 10.56 7.53 9.87
N THR A 41 11.80 8.01 9.97
CA THR A 41 12.91 7.22 10.53
C THR A 41 12.67 6.84 11.99
N ILE A 42 12.18 7.80 12.81
CA ILE A 42 11.80 7.54 14.21
C ILE A 42 10.69 6.48 14.28
N GLN A 43 9.63 6.62 13.48
CA GLN A 43 8.55 5.64 13.41
C GLN A 43 9.06 4.24 13.08
N GLN A 44 9.92 4.12 12.06
CA GLN A 44 10.50 2.85 11.64
C GLN A 44 11.38 2.21 12.71
N HIS A 45 12.19 3.02 13.41
CA HIS A 45 13.01 2.57 14.54
C HIS A 45 12.17 1.92 15.64
N TYR A 46 11.06 2.55 16.02
CA TYR A 46 10.17 2.00 17.05
C TYR A 46 9.32 0.82 16.58
N ILE A 47 8.91 0.79 15.31
CA ILE A 47 8.30 -0.41 14.71
C ILE A 47 9.27 -1.59 14.83
N GLN A 48 10.55 -1.39 14.55
CA GLN A 48 11.56 -2.44 14.64
C GLN A 48 11.80 -2.86 16.10
N LYS A 49 12.02 -1.91 17.03
CA LYS A 49 12.14 -2.20 18.47
C LYS A 49 10.92 -2.99 18.99
N SER A 50 9.72 -2.63 18.56
CA SER A 50 8.47 -3.32 18.95
C SER A 50 8.41 -4.76 18.43
N LYS A 51 8.83 -4.99 17.18
CA LYS A 51 8.94 -6.35 16.60
C LYS A 51 9.98 -7.20 17.30
N ASP A 52 11.15 -6.63 17.59
CA ASP A 52 12.24 -7.31 18.32
C ASP A 52 11.81 -7.66 19.75
N GLY A 53 10.92 -6.85 20.34
CA GLY A 53 10.25 -7.12 21.62
C GLY A 53 9.09 -8.12 21.57
N GLY A 54 8.81 -8.73 20.40
CA GLY A 54 7.79 -9.77 20.24
C GLY A 54 6.36 -9.27 20.01
N GLN A 55 6.14 -7.97 19.78
CA GLN A 55 4.82 -7.46 19.41
C GLN A 55 4.44 -7.95 18.02
N THR A 56 3.24 -8.52 17.86
CA THR A 56 2.74 -9.03 16.58
C THR A 56 1.63 -8.17 15.99
N ASN A 57 1.01 -7.30 16.79
CA ASN A 57 -0.04 -6.39 16.32
C ASN A 57 0.56 -5.18 15.61
N THR A 58 0.34 -5.09 14.29
CA THR A 58 0.83 -4.02 13.42
C THR A 58 0.30 -2.63 13.81
N GLU A 59 -0.93 -2.52 14.31
CA GLU A 59 -1.48 -1.22 14.72
C GLU A 59 -0.77 -0.69 15.95
N ILE A 60 -0.47 -1.56 16.92
CA ILE A 60 0.32 -1.20 18.10
C ILE A 60 1.75 -0.81 17.69
N GLN A 61 2.39 -1.60 16.82
CA GLN A 61 3.73 -1.29 16.30
C GLN A 61 3.78 0.10 15.65
N ASN A 62 2.77 0.47 14.87
CA ASN A 62 2.73 1.72 14.12
C ASN A 62 2.55 2.97 15.00
N ILE A 63 2.02 2.82 16.21
CA ILE A 63 1.80 3.95 17.14
C ILE A 63 2.82 4.02 18.27
N GLU A 64 3.66 2.98 18.45
CA GLU A 64 4.60 2.85 19.58
C GLU A 64 5.50 4.08 19.76
N TRP A 65 6.00 4.66 18.67
CA TRP A 65 6.86 5.85 18.69
C TRP A 65 6.22 7.04 19.43
N SER A 66 4.88 7.15 19.41
CA SER A 66 4.15 8.26 20.03
C SER A 66 4.17 8.24 21.56
N ASN A 67 4.57 7.11 22.16
CA ASN A 67 4.82 7.01 23.60
C ASN A 67 6.11 7.74 24.03
N TYR A 68 7.03 7.98 23.08
CA TYR A 68 8.37 8.50 23.36
C TYR A 68 8.65 9.84 22.66
N TRP A 69 8.02 10.07 21.51
CA TRP A 69 8.28 11.24 20.68
C TRP A 69 7.01 12.02 20.40
N GLN A 70 7.11 13.34 20.46
CA GLN A 70 6.08 14.27 20.05
C GLN A 70 6.55 15.03 18.81
N ALA A 71 5.80 14.90 17.71
CA ALA A 71 6.05 15.68 16.51
C ALA A 71 5.25 16.99 16.59
N LEU A 72 5.93 18.13 16.46
CA LEU A 72 5.34 19.47 16.55
C LEU A 72 5.64 20.26 15.28
N GLU A 73 4.67 21.06 14.84
CA GLU A 73 4.82 22.07 13.79
C GLU A 73 4.72 23.44 14.45
N MET A 74 5.55 24.39 14.02
CA MET A 74 5.56 25.75 14.54
C MET A 74 5.34 26.72 13.38
N TYR A 75 4.33 27.58 13.52
CA TYR A 75 3.95 28.59 12.54
C TYR A 75 4.05 29.97 13.17
N GLU A 76 4.23 31.00 12.34
CA GLU A 76 4.04 32.38 12.77
C GLU A 76 2.55 32.69 12.76
N GLY A 77 2.02 33.13 13.90
CA GLY A 77 0.70 33.74 14.02
C GLY A 77 0.83 35.14 14.61
N GLU A 78 -0.30 35.80 14.87
CA GLU A 78 -0.33 37.13 15.47
C GLU A 78 -1.19 37.13 16.74
N ASN A 79 -0.82 37.98 17.71
CA ASN A 79 -1.71 38.27 18.85
C ASN A 79 -2.73 39.37 18.48
N GLU A 80 -3.61 39.72 19.42
CA GLU A 80 -4.65 40.75 19.23
C GLU A 80 -4.11 42.13 18.80
N ASN A 81 -2.82 42.40 19.04
CA ASN A 81 -2.15 43.65 18.69
C ASN A 81 -1.32 43.54 17.39
N GLY A 82 -1.45 42.45 16.62
CA GLY A 82 -0.69 42.22 15.39
C GLY A 82 0.79 41.90 15.62
N ILE A 83 1.19 41.50 16.82
CA ILE A 83 2.57 41.11 17.12
C ILE A 83 2.78 39.63 16.76
N PRO A 84 3.80 39.28 15.97
CA PRO A 84 4.11 37.90 15.65
C PRO A 84 4.37 37.04 16.89
N ILE A 85 3.70 35.90 17.00
CA ILE A 85 3.87 34.91 18.06
C ILE A 85 3.98 33.50 17.46
N PRO A 86 4.79 32.59 18.05
CA PRO A 86 4.86 31.21 17.58
C PRO A 86 3.58 30.46 17.96
N GLN A 87 2.88 29.93 16.96
CA GLN A 87 1.80 28.98 17.14
C GLN A 87 2.35 27.56 16.98
N ILE A 88 2.32 26.79 18.07
CA ILE A 88 2.78 25.40 18.09
C ILE A 88 1.57 24.49 17.95
N LEU A 89 1.60 23.61 16.95
CA LEU A 89 0.57 22.64 16.66
C LEU A 89 1.17 21.24 16.71
N THR A 90 0.39 20.25 17.16
CA THR A 90 0.80 18.86 17.05
C THR A 90 0.84 18.46 15.57
N SER A 91 1.96 17.87 15.13
CA SER A 91 2.09 17.36 13.77
C SER A 91 1.30 16.07 13.61
N GLY A 92 0.16 16.17 12.94
CA GLY A 92 -0.63 15.02 12.52
C GLY A 92 -0.40 14.64 11.05
N SER A 93 -0.66 13.38 10.71
CA SER A 93 -1.05 13.03 9.33
C SER A 93 -2.27 13.87 8.92
N PRO A 94 -2.55 14.03 7.62
CA PRO A 94 -3.76 14.72 7.18
C PRO A 94 -5.02 14.19 7.86
N LEU A 95 -5.13 12.87 8.08
CA LEU A 95 -6.25 12.29 8.81
C LEU A 95 -6.30 12.72 10.28
N GLN A 96 -5.17 12.78 10.98
CA GLN A 96 -5.09 13.25 12.37
C GLN A 96 -5.44 14.75 12.46
N LYS A 97 -4.94 15.58 11.54
CA LYS A 97 -5.31 17.00 11.44
C LYS A 97 -6.80 17.17 11.19
N ALA A 98 -7.39 16.34 10.33
CA ALA A 98 -8.85 16.33 10.13
C ALA A 98 -9.60 16.00 11.43
N VAL A 99 -9.18 14.99 12.19
CA VAL A 99 -9.80 14.65 13.49
C VAL A 99 -9.70 15.83 14.48
N PHE A 100 -8.53 16.45 14.57
CA PHE A 100 -8.29 17.63 15.40
C PHE A 100 -9.29 18.75 15.06
N TYR A 101 -9.40 19.12 13.78
CA TYR A 101 -10.33 20.17 13.33
C TYR A 101 -11.81 19.78 13.40
N PHE A 102 -12.12 18.49 13.54
CA PHE A 102 -13.50 18.03 13.71
C PHE A 102 -13.95 17.98 15.17
N LYS A 103 -13.04 17.64 16.10
CA LYS A 103 -13.36 17.35 17.51
C LYS A 103 -12.82 18.36 18.52
N GLU A 104 -11.59 18.84 18.30
CA GLU A 104 -10.84 19.59 19.32
C GLU A 104 -10.80 21.09 19.02
N ASN A 105 -10.59 21.46 17.76
CA ASN A 105 -10.54 22.85 17.31
C ASN A 105 -11.46 23.01 16.09
N ILE A 106 -12.76 23.14 16.34
CA ILE A 106 -13.81 23.00 15.32
C ILE A 106 -13.61 24.01 14.18
N ASP A 107 -13.06 23.52 13.07
CA ASP A 107 -12.94 24.21 11.78
C ASP A 107 -13.24 23.20 10.68
N TYR A 108 -14.50 23.17 10.24
CA TYR A 108 -14.92 22.21 9.25
C TYR A 108 -14.31 22.46 7.86
N SER A 109 -13.85 23.68 7.55
CA SER A 109 -13.14 23.96 6.29
C SER A 109 -11.75 23.34 6.32
N ALA A 110 -11.00 23.57 7.41
CA ALA A 110 -9.72 22.93 7.63
C ALA A 110 -9.84 21.40 7.71
N CYS A 111 -10.90 20.88 8.35
CA CYS A 111 -11.20 19.45 8.38
C CYS A 111 -11.39 18.88 6.95
N GLY A 112 -12.23 19.50 6.11
CA GLY A 112 -12.46 19.06 4.74
C GLY A 112 -11.18 19.04 3.88
N ASN A 113 -10.34 20.08 3.99
CA ASN A 113 -9.06 20.13 3.28
C ASN A 113 -8.09 19.02 3.72
N ASN A 114 -8.06 18.71 5.01
CA ASN A 114 -7.24 17.64 5.56
C ASN A 114 -7.79 16.24 5.21
N LEU A 115 -9.11 16.05 5.21
CA LEU A 115 -9.75 14.81 4.74
C LEU A 115 -9.47 14.55 3.26
N ARG A 116 -9.53 15.60 2.43
CA ARG A 116 -9.15 15.50 1.02
C ARG A 116 -7.71 14.98 0.89
N SER A 117 -6.78 15.60 1.61
CA SER A 117 -5.37 15.22 1.58
C SER A 117 -5.16 13.79 2.08
N ALA A 118 -5.89 13.38 3.12
CA ALA A 118 -5.86 12.01 3.65
C ALA A 118 -6.35 10.96 2.63
N LEU A 119 -7.41 11.27 1.86
CA LEU A 119 -7.90 10.40 0.80
C LEU A 119 -6.90 10.29 -0.35
N GLU A 120 -6.31 11.42 -0.75
CA GLU A 120 -5.29 11.43 -1.82
C GLU A 120 -4.05 10.61 -1.41
N GLU A 121 -3.61 10.72 -0.16
CA GLU A 121 -2.53 9.88 0.41
C GLU A 121 -2.92 8.40 0.42
N PHE A 122 -4.11 8.07 0.94
CA PHE A 122 -4.60 6.70 0.99
C PHE A 122 -4.62 6.02 -0.39
N PHE A 123 -5.19 6.65 -1.42
CA PHE A 123 -5.29 6.03 -2.74
C PHE A 123 -3.93 5.84 -3.42
N ARG A 124 -2.98 6.76 -3.21
CA ARG A 124 -1.62 6.64 -3.75
C ARG A 124 -0.84 5.49 -3.11
N GLU A 125 -1.08 5.23 -1.83
CA GLU A 125 -0.45 4.11 -1.12
C GLU A 125 -1.13 2.76 -1.39
N PHE A 126 -2.46 2.78 -1.48
CA PHE A 126 -3.27 1.56 -1.59
C PHE A 126 -3.21 0.93 -2.99
N ILE A 127 -3.22 1.75 -4.05
CA ILE A 127 -3.27 1.26 -5.43
C ILE A 127 -1.83 0.94 -5.90
N PRO A 128 -1.57 -0.27 -6.42
CA PRO A 128 -0.25 -0.60 -6.95
C PRO A 128 0.13 0.30 -8.13
N LYS A 129 1.38 0.76 -8.17
CA LYS A 129 1.87 1.77 -9.13
C LYS A 129 1.61 1.45 -10.60
N ASN A 130 1.67 0.16 -10.96
CA ASN A 130 1.43 -0.33 -12.32
C ASN A 130 -0.05 -0.23 -12.78
N HIS A 131 -0.97 0.17 -11.89
CA HIS A 131 -2.39 0.34 -12.16
C HIS A 131 -2.80 1.80 -12.41
N PHE A 132 -1.92 2.79 -12.18
CA PHE A 132 -2.18 4.16 -12.61
C PHE A 132 -1.99 4.29 -14.12
N ARG A 133 -3.10 4.30 -14.86
CA ARG A 133 -3.10 4.36 -16.33
C ARG A 133 -4.13 5.32 -16.88
N ASP A 134 -3.79 5.99 -17.97
CA ASP A 134 -4.75 6.79 -18.73
C ASP A 134 -5.76 5.89 -19.47
N ASP A 135 -6.75 6.49 -20.13
CA ASP A 135 -7.78 5.74 -20.88
C ASP A 135 -7.22 5.02 -22.11
N LYS A 136 -5.98 5.33 -22.52
CA LYS A 136 -5.26 4.66 -23.61
C LYS A 136 -4.34 3.54 -23.09
N GLY A 137 -4.29 3.32 -21.77
CA GLY A 137 -3.46 2.31 -21.12
C GLY A 137 -2.02 2.74 -20.83
N ASN A 138 -1.66 3.99 -21.10
CA ASN A 138 -0.31 4.51 -20.82
C ASN A 138 -0.13 4.74 -19.32
N PRO A 139 1.07 4.47 -18.76
CA PRO A 139 1.37 4.78 -17.37
C PRO A 139 1.14 6.27 -17.06
N THR A 140 0.57 6.55 -15.90
CA THR A 140 0.37 7.92 -15.38
C THR A 140 1.06 8.06 -14.04
N ASP A 141 1.71 9.20 -13.80
CA ASP A 141 2.36 9.50 -12.52
C ASP A 141 1.29 9.86 -11.47
N GLU A 142 1.17 9.02 -10.44
CA GLU A 142 0.19 9.17 -9.35
C GLU A 142 0.33 10.47 -8.57
N LYS A 143 1.53 11.08 -8.60
CA LYS A 143 1.83 12.31 -7.87
C LYS A 143 1.14 13.53 -8.47
N ASN A 144 0.82 13.48 -9.77
CA ASN A 144 0.16 14.57 -10.47
C ASN A 144 -1.37 14.47 -10.44
N LEU A 145 -1.91 13.36 -9.93
CA LEU A 145 -3.35 13.12 -9.89
C LEU A 145 -3.99 13.81 -8.68
N MET A 146 -5.10 14.50 -8.94
CA MET A 146 -5.99 15.09 -7.95
C MET A 146 -7.00 14.05 -7.46
N LEU A 147 -7.67 14.31 -6.32
CA LEU A 147 -8.65 13.38 -5.74
C LEU A 147 -9.70 12.83 -6.73
N HIS A 148 -10.19 13.64 -7.67
CA HIS A 148 -11.15 13.15 -8.67
C HIS A 148 -10.54 12.05 -9.54
N GLU A 149 -9.34 12.27 -10.07
CA GLU A 149 -8.64 11.31 -10.93
C GLU A 149 -8.23 10.08 -10.13
N LEU A 150 -7.77 10.24 -8.89
CA LEU A 150 -7.49 9.14 -7.98
C LEU A 150 -8.72 8.28 -7.71
N LEU A 151 -9.90 8.88 -7.53
CA LEU A 151 -11.17 8.13 -7.39
C LEU A 151 -11.52 7.35 -8.66
N GLN A 152 -11.26 7.90 -9.85
CA GLN A 152 -11.48 7.15 -11.10
C GLN A 152 -10.52 5.95 -11.22
N GLN A 153 -9.24 6.13 -10.87
CA GLN A 153 -8.26 5.03 -10.84
C GLN A 153 -8.65 3.99 -9.78
N ALA A 154 -9.10 4.42 -8.60
CA ALA A 154 -9.60 3.54 -7.55
C ALA A 154 -10.80 2.73 -8.01
N LYS A 155 -11.78 3.32 -8.72
CA LYS A 155 -12.94 2.59 -9.25
C LYS A 155 -12.52 1.52 -10.25
N LYS A 156 -11.62 1.87 -11.20
CA LYS A 156 -11.05 0.90 -12.17
C LYS A 156 -10.37 -0.25 -11.44
N TYR A 157 -9.52 0.04 -10.46
CA TYR A 157 -8.78 -0.95 -9.70
C TYR A 157 -9.69 -1.82 -8.81
N PHE A 158 -10.60 -1.23 -8.05
CA PHE A 158 -11.54 -1.94 -7.18
C PHE A 158 -12.44 -2.86 -7.99
N THR A 159 -12.87 -2.43 -9.18
CA THR A 159 -13.62 -3.29 -10.11
C THR A 159 -12.78 -4.48 -10.57
N LEU A 160 -11.51 -4.24 -10.94
CA LEU A 160 -10.59 -5.27 -11.38
C LEU A 160 -10.37 -6.35 -10.31
N VAL A 161 -10.17 -5.93 -9.05
CA VAL A 161 -9.90 -6.85 -7.93
C VAL A 161 -11.17 -7.33 -7.20
N GLY A 162 -12.34 -6.85 -7.62
CA GLY A 162 -13.64 -7.23 -7.05
C GLY A 162 -13.92 -6.68 -5.64
N PHE A 163 -13.43 -5.50 -5.31
CA PHE A 163 -13.82 -4.73 -4.12
C PHE A 163 -15.09 -3.90 -4.36
N ASP A 164 -15.81 -3.57 -3.29
CA ASP A 164 -17.02 -2.73 -3.40
C ASP A 164 -16.66 -1.29 -3.80
N ILE A 165 -17.28 -0.82 -4.89
CA ILE A 165 -17.09 0.53 -5.43
C ILE A 165 -18.07 1.56 -4.85
N LYS A 166 -19.14 1.14 -4.15
CA LYS A 166 -20.14 2.06 -3.59
C LYS A 166 -19.53 3.13 -2.66
N PRO A 167 -18.55 2.81 -1.79
CA PRO A 167 -17.88 3.83 -0.99
C PRO A 167 -17.21 4.91 -1.85
N LEU A 168 -16.66 4.54 -3.01
CA LEU A 168 -15.99 5.48 -3.93
C LEU A 168 -17.00 6.40 -4.63
N ASP A 169 -18.19 5.89 -4.98
CA ASP A 169 -19.28 6.72 -5.52
C ASP A 169 -19.79 7.73 -4.51
N LEU A 170 -19.87 7.33 -3.24
CA LEU A 170 -20.26 8.24 -2.16
C LEU A 170 -19.19 9.32 -1.91
N LEU A 171 -17.91 8.94 -1.91
CA LEU A 171 -16.80 9.88 -1.79
C LEU A 171 -16.74 10.90 -2.94
N ASP A 172 -17.03 10.49 -4.19
CA ASP A 172 -17.02 11.41 -5.33
C ASP A 172 -18.16 12.45 -5.23
N ARG A 173 -19.29 12.10 -4.61
CA ARG A 173 -20.35 13.06 -4.28
C ARG A 173 -19.89 14.07 -3.23
N TYR A 174 -19.32 13.59 -2.11
CA TYR A 174 -18.79 14.48 -1.07
C TYR A 174 -17.61 15.31 -1.55
N ARG A 175 -16.86 14.85 -2.55
CA ARG A 175 -15.77 15.63 -3.14
C ARG A 175 -16.26 16.98 -3.69
N LEU A 176 -17.43 16.99 -4.34
CA LEU A 176 -18.02 18.19 -4.93
C LEU A 176 -18.61 19.14 -3.88
N GLN A 177 -19.16 18.57 -2.80
CA GLN A 177 -19.96 19.29 -1.81
C GLN A 177 -19.12 19.74 -0.61
N ALA A 178 -18.29 18.84 -0.07
CA ALA A 178 -17.60 19.00 1.21
C ALA A 178 -16.07 19.11 1.13
N LEU A 179 -15.45 18.65 0.03
CA LEU A 179 -13.98 18.64 -0.14
C LEU A 179 -13.49 19.58 -1.24
N ASN A 180 -14.31 20.55 -1.65
CA ASN A 180 -13.93 21.53 -2.65
C ASN A 180 -13.18 22.71 -1.98
N ARG A 181 -12.08 23.17 -2.59
CA ARG A 181 -11.28 24.29 -2.04
C ARG A 181 -12.05 25.61 -1.98
N ALA A 182 -13.11 25.74 -2.79
CA ALA A 182 -13.91 26.95 -2.94
C ALA A 182 -15.37 26.78 -2.49
N SER A 183 -15.75 25.65 -1.86
CA SER A 183 -17.13 25.49 -1.38
C SER A 183 -17.42 26.54 -0.32
N HIS A 184 -18.37 27.42 -0.63
CA HIS A 184 -18.84 28.52 0.19
C HIS A 184 -18.89 28.13 1.68
N TYR A 185 -18.15 28.89 2.47
CA TYR A 185 -18.17 28.91 3.93
C TYR A 185 -19.61 29.06 4.42
N ASN A 186 -20.26 27.95 4.81
CA ASN A 186 -21.43 28.00 5.68
C ASN A 186 -21.29 26.97 6.83
N PRO A 187 -20.32 27.19 7.75
CA PRO A 187 -19.98 26.27 8.84
C PRO A 187 -21.11 26.03 9.86
N THR A 188 -22.24 26.72 9.71
CA THR A 188 -23.42 26.61 10.59
C THR A 188 -24.45 25.58 10.11
N THR A 189 -24.30 24.99 8.92
CA THR A 189 -25.24 23.96 8.45
C THR A 189 -24.89 22.59 9.04
N GLU A 190 -25.86 21.93 9.69
CA GLU A 190 -25.69 20.58 10.27
C GLU A 190 -25.27 19.53 9.22
N PHE A 191 -25.64 19.75 7.95
CA PHE A 191 -25.32 18.88 6.83
C PHE A 191 -23.82 18.74 6.59
N TYR A 192 -23.06 19.84 6.67
CA TYR A 192 -21.62 19.82 6.40
C TYR A 192 -20.84 18.97 7.42
N LYS A 193 -21.21 19.05 8.71
CA LYS A 193 -20.60 18.20 9.76
C LYS A 193 -20.88 16.71 9.54
N LYS A 194 -22.12 16.38 9.17
CA LYS A 194 -22.54 14.98 8.93
C LYS A 194 -21.75 14.37 7.78
N GLU A 195 -21.60 15.09 6.67
CA GLU A 195 -20.84 14.64 5.50
C GLU A 195 -19.36 14.38 5.87
N LEU A 196 -18.72 15.30 6.60
CA LEU A 196 -17.33 15.10 7.08
C LEU A 196 -17.21 13.86 7.98
N ASN A 197 -18.17 13.64 8.87
CA ASN A 197 -18.20 12.44 9.71
C ASN A 197 -18.34 11.14 8.88
N GLU A 198 -19.20 11.16 7.87
CA GLU A 198 -19.39 10.04 6.95
C GLU A 198 -18.10 9.74 6.16
N ILE A 199 -17.33 10.76 5.77
CA ILE A 199 -16.04 10.57 5.10
C ILE A 199 -15.04 9.84 6.01
N PHE A 200 -14.97 10.15 7.31
CA PHE A 200 -14.13 9.37 8.24
C PHE A 200 -14.51 7.89 8.27
N ILE A 201 -15.81 7.59 8.31
CA ILE A 201 -16.33 6.22 8.31
C ILE A 201 -15.94 5.51 7.00
N LEU A 202 -16.07 6.18 5.86
CA LEU A 202 -15.70 5.63 4.56
C LEU A 202 -14.20 5.34 4.46
N ILE A 203 -13.34 6.22 4.97
CA ILE A 203 -11.89 5.96 5.01
C ILE A 203 -11.60 4.68 5.81
N GLN A 204 -12.23 4.49 6.97
CA GLN A 204 -12.04 3.27 7.77
C GLN A 204 -12.54 2.03 7.03
N LEU A 205 -13.71 2.11 6.39
CA LEU A 205 -14.26 1.02 5.57
C LEU A 205 -13.34 0.65 4.40
N LEU A 206 -12.72 1.63 3.75
CA LEU A 206 -11.79 1.39 2.65
C LEU A 206 -10.49 0.72 3.13
N LYS A 207 -9.97 1.13 4.29
CA LYS A 207 -8.76 0.56 4.92
C LYS A 207 -8.92 -0.91 5.34
N GLN A 208 -10.14 -1.40 5.44
CA GLN A 208 -10.41 -2.81 5.76
C GLN A 208 -10.17 -3.75 4.59
N ASN A 209 -10.18 -3.26 3.34
CA ASN A 209 -9.74 -4.06 2.19
C ASN A 209 -8.23 -4.30 2.29
N ARG A 210 -7.78 -5.53 2.00
CA ARG A 210 -6.36 -5.88 2.12
C ARG A 210 -5.84 -6.53 0.84
N ILE A 211 -4.60 -6.18 0.51
CA ILE A 211 -3.77 -6.83 -0.50
C ILE A 211 -2.62 -7.46 0.26
N ILE A 212 -2.53 -8.79 0.23
CA ILE A 212 -1.61 -9.55 1.07
C ILE A 212 -0.66 -10.33 0.15
N PRO A 213 0.64 -10.01 0.12
CA PRO A 213 1.60 -10.77 -0.66
C PRO A 213 1.88 -12.11 0.03
N ILE A 214 1.37 -13.21 -0.54
CA ILE A 214 1.62 -14.56 -0.02
C ILE A 214 2.97 -15.11 -0.49
N LEU A 215 3.46 -14.64 -1.65
CA LEU A 215 4.82 -14.85 -2.11
C LEU A 215 5.33 -13.53 -2.65
N LYS A 216 6.49 -13.08 -2.14
CA LYS A 216 7.10 -11.83 -2.56
C LYS A 216 7.95 -12.02 -3.81
N ALA A 217 8.19 -10.93 -4.53
CA ALA A 217 9.19 -10.84 -5.57
C ALA A 217 10.54 -11.37 -5.07
N ASP A 218 11.35 -11.83 -6.00
CA ASP A 218 12.61 -12.53 -5.79
C ASP A 218 12.53 -13.93 -5.17
N LYS A 219 11.37 -14.37 -4.68
CA LYS A 219 11.17 -15.76 -4.23
C LYS A 219 11.11 -16.74 -5.39
N LYS A 220 11.42 -17.99 -5.08
CA LYS A 220 11.31 -19.12 -6.01
C LYS A 220 9.92 -19.71 -5.99
N ILE A 221 9.48 -20.17 -7.15
CA ILE A 221 8.24 -20.92 -7.34
C ILE A 221 8.54 -22.15 -8.19
N GLN A 222 7.89 -23.24 -7.85
CA GLN A 222 8.10 -24.55 -8.46
C GLN A 222 6.79 -25.07 -9.03
N LEU A 223 6.87 -25.83 -10.12
CA LEU A 223 5.74 -26.60 -10.61
C LEU A 223 6.19 -27.86 -11.34
N GLU A 224 5.31 -28.85 -11.36
CA GLU A 224 5.54 -30.16 -11.97
C GLU A 224 4.35 -30.53 -12.84
N ILE A 225 4.63 -30.98 -14.06
CA ILE A 225 3.62 -31.38 -15.04
C ILE A 225 4.00 -32.76 -15.55
N LYS A 226 3.08 -33.71 -15.43
CA LYS A 226 3.24 -35.06 -15.97
C LYS A 226 2.54 -35.17 -17.31
N THR A 227 3.05 -36.01 -18.20
CA THR A 227 2.35 -36.39 -19.42
C THR A 227 1.65 -37.75 -19.27
N THR A 228 0.68 -38.04 -20.13
CA THR A 228 0.02 -39.36 -20.17
C THR A 228 0.98 -40.49 -20.54
N GLU A 229 2.08 -40.16 -21.22
CA GLU A 229 3.16 -41.08 -21.56
C GLU A 229 4.14 -41.32 -20.39
N GLY A 230 3.93 -40.66 -19.24
CA GLY A 230 4.69 -40.86 -18.02
C GLY A 230 5.92 -39.95 -17.85
N GLN A 231 6.17 -39.02 -18.76
CA GLN A 231 7.27 -38.06 -18.62
C GLN A 231 6.94 -37.00 -17.57
N LEU A 232 7.93 -36.60 -16.77
CA LEU A 232 7.82 -35.57 -15.76
C LEU A 232 8.62 -34.32 -16.17
N PHE A 233 7.91 -33.20 -16.27
CA PHE A 233 8.48 -31.87 -16.48
C PHE A 233 8.47 -31.12 -15.16
N SER A 234 9.64 -30.76 -14.64
CA SER A 234 9.78 -29.95 -13.42
C SER A 234 10.40 -28.60 -13.76
N TYR A 235 9.76 -27.52 -13.31
CA TYR A 235 10.20 -26.15 -13.55
C TYR A 235 10.47 -25.46 -12.22
N GLU A 236 11.56 -24.69 -12.17
CA GLU A 236 11.82 -23.70 -11.12
C GLU A 236 11.90 -22.32 -11.75
N ALA A 237 11.18 -21.36 -11.19
CA ALA A 237 11.18 -19.97 -11.63
C ALA A 237 11.40 -19.00 -10.47
N LYS A 238 11.99 -17.85 -10.79
CA LYS A 238 12.09 -16.72 -9.87
C LYS A 238 10.97 -15.73 -10.17
N LEU A 239 10.25 -15.30 -9.14
CA LEU A 239 9.23 -14.26 -9.22
C LEU A 239 9.89 -12.90 -9.43
N LEU A 240 9.35 -12.11 -10.36
CA LEU A 240 9.71 -10.69 -10.52
C LEU A 240 8.68 -9.75 -9.88
N ASP A 241 7.46 -10.24 -9.66
CA ASP A 241 6.35 -9.52 -9.04
C ASP A 241 5.79 -10.35 -7.86
N ASP A 242 5.20 -9.70 -6.87
CA ASP A 242 4.51 -10.37 -5.76
C ASP A 242 3.30 -11.16 -6.29
N ILE A 243 3.03 -12.33 -5.68
CA ILE A 243 1.75 -13.02 -5.81
C ILE A 243 0.89 -12.64 -4.61
N ASN A 244 -0.23 -12.00 -4.89
CA ASN A 244 -1.13 -11.45 -3.87
C ASN A 244 -2.40 -12.26 -3.72
N VAL A 245 -2.92 -12.30 -2.50
CA VAL A 245 -4.33 -12.57 -2.21
C VAL A 245 -5.01 -11.30 -1.75
N TYR A 246 -6.31 -11.25 -1.98
CA TYR A 246 -7.15 -10.11 -1.74
C TYR A 246 -8.18 -10.46 -0.68
N ASN A 247 -8.48 -9.52 0.21
CA ASN A 247 -9.50 -9.67 1.23
C ASN A 247 -10.47 -8.49 1.16
N ARG A 248 -11.75 -8.80 1.00
CA ARG A 248 -12.83 -7.81 1.04
C ARG A 248 -13.16 -7.48 2.50
N ASN A 249 -13.63 -6.27 2.71
CA ASN A 249 -14.15 -5.79 3.98
C ASN A 249 -15.51 -6.42 4.41
N ASP A 250 -15.98 -7.47 3.74
CA ASP A 250 -17.26 -8.15 4.00
C ASP A 250 -17.11 -9.45 4.83
N GLY A 251 -15.90 -9.74 5.30
CA GLY A 251 -15.59 -10.95 6.06
C GLY A 251 -15.43 -12.21 5.21
N THR A 252 -15.44 -12.09 3.87
CA THR A 252 -15.13 -13.22 3.00
C THR A 252 -13.67 -13.66 3.14
N PRO A 253 -13.37 -14.96 2.92
CA PRO A 253 -11.99 -15.45 2.92
C PRO A 253 -11.13 -14.79 1.86
N ASN A 254 -9.81 -14.87 2.04
CA ASN A 254 -8.85 -14.44 1.03
C ASN A 254 -9.12 -15.12 -0.33
N TYR A 255 -8.94 -14.36 -1.41
CA TYR A 255 -9.14 -14.86 -2.76
C TYR A 255 -8.06 -14.35 -3.72
N PHE A 256 -7.85 -15.09 -4.81
CA PHE A 256 -7.01 -14.66 -5.92
C PHE A 256 -7.84 -13.91 -6.96
N VAL A 257 -7.22 -12.91 -7.57
CA VAL A 257 -7.79 -12.21 -8.72
C VAL A 257 -7.25 -12.87 -9.98
N ALA A 258 -8.12 -13.55 -10.74
CA ALA A 258 -7.73 -14.34 -11.92
C ALA A 258 -7.08 -13.50 -13.04
N THR A 259 -7.35 -12.20 -13.06
CA THR A 259 -6.80 -11.23 -14.02
C THR A 259 -5.48 -10.61 -13.57
N ASP A 260 -5.03 -10.89 -12.33
CA ASP A 260 -3.78 -10.37 -11.82
C ASP A 260 -2.60 -11.00 -12.57
N LYS A 261 -1.64 -10.16 -12.95
CA LYS A 261 -0.53 -10.56 -13.81
C LYS A 261 0.73 -10.74 -12.98
N ILE A 262 1.43 -11.81 -13.28
CA ILE A 262 2.74 -12.13 -12.73
C ILE A 262 3.79 -12.10 -13.85
N SER A 263 5.01 -11.78 -13.46
CA SER A 263 6.20 -12.01 -14.28
C SER A 263 7.12 -12.99 -13.58
N ILE A 264 7.56 -14.01 -14.30
CA ILE A 264 8.48 -15.03 -13.79
C ILE A 264 9.61 -15.28 -14.79
N VAL A 265 10.77 -15.68 -14.27
CA VAL A 265 11.91 -16.13 -15.08
C VAL A 265 12.22 -17.57 -14.73
N TYR A 266 12.12 -18.47 -15.69
CA TYR A 266 12.49 -19.86 -15.48
C TYR A 266 13.99 -19.96 -15.28
N THR A 267 14.38 -20.44 -14.10
CA THR A 267 15.77 -20.67 -13.70
C THR A 267 16.20 -22.09 -13.98
N GLN A 268 15.27 -23.05 -13.96
CA GLN A 268 15.53 -24.45 -14.27
C GLN A 268 14.35 -25.12 -14.99
N CYS A 269 14.68 -26.03 -15.90
CA CYS A 269 13.74 -26.98 -16.51
C CYS A 269 14.39 -28.36 -16.49
N LEU A 270 13.70 -29.34 -15.92
CA LEU A 270 14.09 -30.74 -15.89
C LEU A 270 13.04 -31.56 -16.64
N ILE A 271 13.48 -32.49 -17.49
CA ILE A 271 12.62 -33.52 -18.08
C ILE A 271 13.17 -34.86 -17.62
N ASP A 272 12.39 -35.60 -16.83
CA ASP A 272 12.81 -36.85 -16.17
C ASP A 272 14.16 -36.69 -15.44
N GLY A 273 14.32 -35.57 -14.72
CA GLY A 273 15.53 -35.23 -13.97
C GLY A 273 16.70 -34.70 -14.81
N LYS A 274 16.60 -34.66 -16.15
CA LYS A 274 17.66 -34.15 -17.03
C LYS A 274 17.48 -32.66 -17.31
N ILE A 275 18.54 -31.88 -17.09
CA ILE A 275 18.55 -30.44 -17.31
C ILE A 275 18.34 -30.11 -18.79
N ARG A 276 17.44 -29.15 -19.05
CA ARG A 276 17.22 -28.51 -20.35
C ARG A 276 17.47 -27.01 -20.22
N LYS A 277 17.61 -26.32 -21.36
CA LYS A 277 17.76 -24.85 -21.37
C LYS A 277 16.54 -24.21 -20.69
N SER A 278 16.79 -23.55 -19.57
CA SER A 278 15.91 -22.58 -18.92
C SER A 278 16.35 -21.17 -19.32
N GLY A 279 15.42 -20.21 -19.34
CA GLY A 279 15.72 -18.84 -19.75
C GLY A 279 14.58 -18.10 -20.45
N GLN A 280 13.39 -18.70 -20.55
CA GLN A 280 12.21 -17.98 -21.02
C GLN A 280 11.58 -17.18 -19.88
N ARG A 281 11.07 -16.00 -20.21
CA ARG A 281 10.28 -15.17 -19.30
C ARG A 281 8.80 -15.50 -19.51
N GLY A 282 8.11 -15.87 -18.45
CA GLY A 282 6.65 -15.95 -18.43
C GLY A 282 6.06 -14.62 -17.98
N VAL A 283 5.14 -14.04 -18.76
CA VAL A 283 4.40 -12.84 -18.37
C VAL A 283 2.92 -13.07 -18.66
N GLY A 284 2.07 -12.87 -17.67
CA GLY A 284 0.63 -13.06 -17.81
C GLY A 284 -0.03 -13.42 -16.49
N THR A 285 -1.29 -13.85 -16.52
CA THR A 285 -1.94 -14.42 -15.34
C THR A 285 -1.34 -15.80 -15.01
N LEU A 286 -1.48 -16.26 -13.76
CA LEU A 286 -1.09 -17.62 -13.34
C LEU A 286 -1.59 -18.68 -14.33
N THR A 287 -2.87 -18.58 -14.72
CA THR A 287 -3.50 -19.46 -15.71
C THR A 287 -2.81 -19.37 -17.07
N SER A 288 -2.58 -18.17 -17.61
CA SER A 288 -1.95 -18.03 -18.93
C SER A 288 -0.50 -18.51 -18.96
N VAL A 289 0.25 -18.31 -17.88
CA VAL A 289 1.62 -18.81 -17.73
C VAL A 289 1.63 -20.33 -17.72
N TYR A 290 0.73 -20.95 -16.95
CA TYR A 290 0.58 -22.39 -16.90
C TYR A 290 0.14 -22.99 -18.25
N GLN A 291 -0.84 -22.36 -18.92
CA GLN A 291 -1.28 -22.78 -20.25
C GLN A 291 -0.17 -22.66 -21.31
N GLY A 292 0.69 -21.64 -21.21
CA GLY A 292 1.88 -21.53 -22.06
C GLY A 292 2.80 -22.75 -21.94
N LEU A 293 3.02 -23.25 -20.71
CA LEU A 293 3.79 -24.47 -20.48
C LEU A 293 3.09 -25.72 -20.97
N ILE A 294 1.77 -25.84 -20.75
CA ILE A 294 0.97 -26.95 -21.28
C ILE A 294 1.10 -27.03 -22.80
N ASN A 295 0.94 -25.89 -23.48
CA ASN A 295 1.06 -25.82 -24.94
C ASN A 295 2.47 -26.24 -25.42
N TYR A 296 3.52 -25.83 -24.70
CA TYR A 296 4.88 -26.25 -25.01
C TYR A 296 5.08 -27.75 -24.84
N ILE A 297 4.59 -28.34 -23.74
CA ILE A 297 4.68 -29.78 -23.47
C ILE A 297 3.87 -30.57 -24.51
N ASN A 298 2.71 -30.06 -24.91
CA ASN A 298 1.82 -30.69 -25.88
C ASN A 298 2.41 -30.82 -27.29
N ILE A 299 3.54 -30.16 -27.58
CA ILE A 299 4.30 -30.36 -28.83
C ILE A 299 4.96 -31.75 -28.85
N ALA A 300 5.31 -32.31 -27.68
CA ALA A 300 6.11 -33.54 -27.56
C ALA A 300 5.38 -34.71 -26.87
N GLY A 301 4.27 -34.47 -26.16
CA GLY A 301 3.46 -35.49 -25.47
C GLY A 301 2.08 -34.92 -25.12
N THR A 302 1.31 -35.58 -24.25
CA THR A 302 0.01 -35.03 -23.80
C THR A 302 0.06 -34.66 -22.31
N ALA A 303 0.05 -33.38 -21.99
CA ALA A 303 0.11 -32.90 -20.60
C ALA A 303 -1.16 -33.25 -19.80
N ILE A 304 -0.98 -33.74 -18.58
CA ILE A 304 -2.06 -33.92 -17.60
C ILE A 304 -2.32 -32.56 -16.95
N VAL A 305 -3.49 -31.99 -17.23
CA VAL A 305 -3.85 -30.63 -16.81
C VAL A 305 -4.61 -30.65 -15.49
N GLU A 306 -4.02 -30.05 -14.45
CA GLU A 306 -4.76 -29.65 -13.25
C GLU A 306 -5.74 -28.50 -13.57
N ALA A 307 -6.98 -28.64 -13.11
CA ALA A 307 -8.05 -27.66 -13.33
C ALA A 307 -7.86 -26.40 -12.49
N ASP A 308 -7.37 -26.58 -11.26
CA ASP A 308 -7.11 -25.48 -10.33
C ASP A 308 -5.62 -25.09 -10.35
N VAL A 309 -5.33 -23.98 -11.02
CA VAL A 309 -3.96 -23.45 -11.17
C VAL A 309 -3.28 -23.19 -9.81
N LEU A 310 -4.03 -22.94 -8.74
CA LEU A 310 -3.48 -22.67 -7.41
C LEU A 310 -2.88 -23.92 -6.74
N LYS A 311 -3.22 -25.12 -7.24
CA LYS A 311 -2.62 -26.39 -6.81
C LYS A 311 -1.34 -26.73 -7.58
N VAL A 312 -1.10 -26.07 -8.71
CA VAL A 312 0.04 -26.33 -9.59
C VAL A 312 1.30 -25.69 -9.05
N PHE A 313 1.21 -24.41 -8.71
CA PHE A 313 2.35 -23.62 -8.26
C PHE A 313 2.62 -23.85 -6.78
N LYS A 314 3.90 -24.09 -6.44
CA LYS A 314 4.39 -24.38 -5.10
C LYS A 314 5.50 -23.42 -4.71
N ASP A 315 5.60 -23.10 -3.42
CA ASP A 315 6.74 -22.37 -2.87
C ASP A 315 7.99 -23.26 -2.75
N GLU A 316 9.06 -22.69 -2.21
CA GLU A 316 10.33 -23.39 -1.95
C GLU A 316 10.22 -24.54 -0.94
N ASN A 317 9.14 -24.58 -0.14
CA ASN A 317 8.86 -25.64 0.83
C ASN A 317 7.89 -26.70 0.28
N GLY A 318 7.47 -26.58 -0.99
CA GLY A 318 6.53 -27.48 -1.63
C GLY A 318 5.05 -27.23 -1.31
N LYS A 319 4.73 -26.13 -0.60
CA LYS A 319 3.36 -25.74 -0.26
C LYS A 319 2.70 -25.05 -1.46
N THR A 320 1.49 -25.46 -1.82
CA THR A 320 0.78 -24.89 -2.99
C THR A 320 0.25 -23.49 -2.70
N LEU A 321 -0.02 -22.70 -3.74
CA LEU A 321 -0.68 -21.39 -3.58
C LEU A 321 -2.04 -21.50 -2.88
N GLU A 322 -2.82 -22.55 -3.14
CA GLU A 322 -4.11 -22.77 -2.45
C GLU A 322 -3.92 -23.03 -0.96
N GLN A 323 -2.83 -23.66 -0.54
CA GLN A 323 -2.53 -23.86 0.89
C GLN A 323 -1.99 -22.57 1.55
N LEU A 324 -1.39 -21.66 0.78
CA LEU A 324 -0.82 -20.40 1.26
C LEU A 324 -1.86 -19.29 1.43
N LYS A 325 -2.96 -19.37 0.69
CA LYS A 325 -4.13 -18.49 0.74
C LYS A 325 -4.82 -18.47 2.11
#